data_AF-A0A8J2TJ28-F1
#
_entry.id   AF-A0A8J2TJ28-F1
#
_cell.length_a   1.000
_cell.length_b   1.000
_cell.length_c   1.000
_cell.angle_alpha   90.00
_cell.angle_beta   90.00
_cell.angle_gamma   90.00
#
_symmetry.space_group_name_H-M   'P 1'
#
loop_
_entity.id
_entity.type
_entity.pdbx_description
1 polymer ?
#
loop_
_entity_poly.entity_id
_entity_poly.type
_entity_poly.pdbx_seq_one_letter_code
_entity_poly.pdbx_strand_id
1 'polypeptide(L)'
;MGKKGDKDEYSGYSRTMAFLRDEKSKPSPIPLERCPWCGEKFKATSFQLFPTVEQPKELKIICSNRRCDFRGDKALPIIAVDESIYRRLPCFIIATVDKFASLPWIGQTGALFGRVSHFQDGEGFYSAADPTKAGRSLKSFLPPPDLIIQDELHLISGPLGTMVGLYETAINALCGTPKIIASTATVRRAQNQIQALFNRHQVDIFPPPGPDRHDSFFAQTIPTDQEPGRLYVGIAAQGRSLKVVLLRTYLALLATAQKQWHLGGGKKVDSNPADPYMTLLGYFNSLRELGGSRRIVEDEVNSRLNKYGERLRYGETESFFTNRKIDDEPEELTSRVSTNKVANTKRRLALSFNNKERVDIALATNMISVGLDIVRLGLMIVLGQPN
;
A
#
# COMPACT_ATOMS: atom_id res chain seq x y z
N MET A 1 14.60 17.95 6.65
CA MET A 1 14.94 18.73 5.42
C MET A 1 16.35 18.41 4.96
N GLY A 2 17.37 18.62 5.79
CA GLY A 2 18.79 18.44 5.42
C GLY A 2 19.31 19.53 4.48
N LYS A 3 20.62 19.57 4.28
CA LYS A 3 21.33 20.52 3.42
C LYS A 3 22.55 19.88 2.75
N LYS A 4 23.18 20.62 1.84
CA LYS A 4 24.40 20.15 1.17
C LYS A 4 25.51 19.89 2.19
N GLY A 5 26.08 18.68 2.15
CA GLY A 5 27.13 18.23 3.06
C GLY A 5 26.62 17.40 4.25
N ASP A 6 25.31 17.34 4.48
CA ASP A 6 24.74 16.44 5.47
C ASP A 6 24.89 14.97 5.04
N LYS A 7 25.09 14.08 6.00
CA LYS A 7 25.23 12.63 5.78
C LYS A 7 23.90 11.87 5.89
N ASP A 8 22.80 12.56 6.15
CA ASP A 8 21.49 11.94 6.27
C ASP A 8 20.89 11.65 4.89
N GLU A 9 20.90 10.36 4.52
CA GLU A 9 20.35 9.86 3.26
C GLU A 9 18.81 9.93 3.22
N TYR A 10 18.15 10.02 4.37
CA TYR A 10 16.68 10.09 4.48
C TYR A 10 16.15 11.52 4.42
N SER A 11 17.03 12.51 4.45
CA SER A 11 16.65 13.92 4.36
C SER A 11 15.95 14.25 3.03
N GLY A 12 15.04 15.24 3.09
CA GLY A 12 14.37 15.75 1.89
C GLY A 12 15.36 16.23 0.82
N TYR A 13 16.49 16.83 1.22
CA TYR A 13 17.58 17.21 0.33
C TYR A 13 18.20 15.99 -0.37
N SER A 14 18.67 14.99 0.38
CA SER A 14 19.35 13.81 -0.17
C SER A 14 18.45 13.03 -1.13
N ARG A 15 17.17 12.83 -0.75
CA ARG A 15 16.17 12.18 -1.60
C ARG A 15 15.89 12.96 -2.88
N THR A 16 15.73 14.27 -2.77
CA THR A 16 15.49 15.14 -3.94
C THR A 16 16.69 15.13 -4.88
N MET A 17 17.91 15.25 -4.36
CA MET A 17 19.13 15.20 -5.19
C MET A 17 19.35 13.83 -5.83
N ALA A 18 19.02 12.73 -5.15
CA ALA A 18 19.07 11.40 -5.73
C ALA A 18 18.10 11.28 -6.92
N PHE A 19 16.85 11.74 -6.75
CA PHE A 19 15.84 11.71 -7.80
C PHE A 19 16.18 12.64 -8.98
N LEU A 20 16.74 13.83 -8.70
CA LEU A 20 17.21 14.75 -9.74
C LEU A 20 18.33 14.16 -10.61
N ARG A 21 19.22 13.35 -10.03
CA ARG A 21 20.32 12.69 -10.75
C ARG A 21 19.84 11.53 -11.61
N ASP A 22 18.85 10.77 -11.14
CA ASP A 22 18.32 9.60 -11.86
C ASP A 22 16.85 9.36 -11.50
N GLU A 23 15.95 10.03 -12.22
CA GLU A 23 14.50 9.89 -12.04
C GLU A 23 13.95 8.51 -12.45
N LYS A 24 14.74 7.68 -13.16
CA LYS A 24 14.31 6.35 -13.62
C LYS A 24 14.54 5.30 -12.54
N SER A 25 15.68 5.36 -11.87
CA SER A 25 16.07 4.32 -10.89
C SER A 25 15.83 4.74 -9.44
N LYS A 26 15.81 6.05 -9.15
CA LYS A 26 15.64 6.55 -7.77
C LYS A 26 14.17 6.84 -7.45
N PRO A 27 13.76 6.65 -6.17
CA PRO A 27 12.39 6.91 -5.73
C PRO A 27 12.05 8.39 -5.82
N SER A 28 10.77 8.66 -6.08
CA SER A 28 10.19 9.99 -5.87
C SER A 28 10.51 10.46 -4.44
N PRO A 29 10.90 11.72 -4.22
CA PRO A 29 11.21 12.23 -2.88
C PRO A 29 10.02 12.19 -1.91
N ILE A 30 8.81 12.08 -2.47
CA ILE A 30 7.53 12.05 -1.76
C ILE A 30 6.76 10.77 -2.15
N PRO A 31 5.78 10.30 -1.33
CA PRO A 31 5.01 9.09 -1.63
C PRO A 31 3.94 9.30 -2.72
N LEU A 32 4.24 10.10 -3.74
CA LEU A 32 3.37 10.36 -4.89
C LEU A 32 4.21 10.30 -6.18
N GLU A 33 3.70 9.60 -7.18
CA GLU A 33 4.33 9.49 -8.51
C GLU A 33 3.70 10.41 -9.56
N ARG A 34 2.47 10.87 -9.30
CA ARG A 34 1.67 11.67 -10.23
C ARG A 34 1.07 12.87 -9.54
N CYS A 35 0.88 13.94 -10.30
CA CYS A 35 0.19 15.14 -9.87
C CYS A 35 -1.27 14.82 -9.53
N PRO A 36 -1.74 15.07 -8.30
CA PRO A 36 -3.11 14.79 -7.92
C PRO A 36 -4.14 15.71 -8.61
N TRP A 37 -3.70 16.84 -9.19
CA TRP A 37 -4.58 17.75 -9.92
C TRP A 37 -4.89 17.29 -11.34
N CYS A 38 -3.88 16.86 -12.10
CA CYS A 38 -4.03 16.57 -13.53
C CYS A 38 -3.55 15.17 -13.97
N GLY A 39 -3.04 14.35 -13.05
CA GLY A 39 -2.57 12.98 -13.34
C GLY A 39 -1.20 12.86 -14.03
N GLU A 40 -0.57 13.98 -14.39
CA GLU A 40 0.76 14.02 -15.01
C GLU A 40 1.81 13.37 -14.10
N LYS A 41 2.68 12.54 -14.66
CA LYS A 41 3.77 11.92 -13.90
C LYS A 41 4.78 12.99 -13.44
N PHE A 42 5.17 12.95 -12.17
CA PHE A 42 6.22 13.83 -11.67
C PHE A 42 7.56 13.50 -12.34
N LYS A 43 8.33 14.55 -12.63
CA LYS A 43 9.68 14.47 -13.21
C LYS A 43 10.67 15.05 -12.22
N ALA A 44 11.97 14.88 -12.47
CA ALA A 44 13.03 15.54 -11.70
C ALA A 44 12.73 17.04 -11.48
N THR A 45 12.31 17.74 -12.52
CA THR A 45 11.97 19.18 -12.48
C THR A 45 10.72 19.53 -11.67
N SER A 46 9.94 18.53 -11.22
CA SER A 46 8.79 18.74 -10.35
C SER A 46 9.16 19.04 -8.90
N PHE A 47 10.42 18.82 -8.50
CA PHE A 47 10.86 18.97 -7.12
C PHE A 47 11.90 20.09 -7.01
N GLN A 48 11.59 21.12 -6.25
CA GLN A 48 12.42 22.30 -6.10
C GLN A 48 12.79 22.53 -4.63
N LEU A 49 14.09 22.59 -4.38
CA LEU A 49 14.66 22.94 -3.08
C LEU A 49 14.70 24.46 -2.94
N PHE A 50 14.02 25.01 -1.93
CA PHE A 50 13.86 26.45 -1.74
C PHE A 50 14.31 26.88 -0.33
N PRO A 51 14.95 28.05 -0.15
CA PRO A 51 15.23 29.10 -1.15
C PRO A 51 16.40 28.79 -2.08
N THR A 52 17.36 27.96 -1.63
CA THR A 52 18.50 27.52 -2.43
C THR A 52 18.68 26.01 -2.30
N VAL A 53 19.38 25.42 -3.26
CA VAL A 53 19.70 23.98 -3.25
C VAL A 53 20.65 23.64 -2.11
N GLU A 54 21.60 24.52 -1.80
CA GLU A 54 22.62 24.31 -0.77
C GLU A 54 22.04 24.36 0.65
N GLN A 55 21.08 25.26 0.89
CA GLN A 55 20.46 25.47 2.20
C GLN A 55 18.94 25.55 2.08
N PRO A 56 18.27 24.43 1.73
CA PRO A 56 16.84 24.43 1.58
C PRO A 56 16.16 24.50 2.96
N LYS A 57 15.12 25.31 3.03
CA LYS A 57 14.17 25.37 4.14
C LYS A 57 12.87 24.64 3.83
N GLU A 58 12.55 24.43 2.55
CA GLU A 58 11.34 23.73 2.11
C GLU A 58 11.55 23.02 0.77
N LEU A 59 10.75 21.99 0.54
CA LEU A 59 10.63 21.30 -0.75
C LEU A 59 9.33 21.75 -1.41
N LYS A 60 9.43 22.48 -2.52
CA LYS A 60 8.29 22.88 -3.35
C LYS A 60 8.05 21.83 -4.42
N ILE A 61 6.78 21.48 -4.65
CA ILE A 61 6.39 20.47 -5.64
C ILE A 61 5.56 21.18 -6.72
N ILE A 62 5.99 21.09 -7.98
CA ILE A 62 5.31 21.71 -9.12
C ILE A 62 4.99 20.65 -10.18
N CYS A 63 3.90 20.85 -10.91
CA CYS A 63 3.55 20.03 -12.04
C CYS A 63 4.36 20.42 -13.28
N SER A 64 4.84 19.43 -14.01
CA SER A 64 5.56 19.63 -15.28
C SER A 64 4.62 19.86 -16.48
N ASN A 65 3.32 19.59 -16.32
CA ASN A 65 2.31 19.79 -17.36
C ASN A 65 2.06 21.29 -17.56
N ARG A 66 2.26 21.77 -18.80
CA ARG A 66 2.04 23.18 -19.19
C ARG A 66 0.59 23.63 -19.10
N ARG A 67 -0.38 22.72 -18.97
CA ARG A 67 -1.81 23.02 -18.79
C ARG A 67 -2.27 22.92 -17.34
N CYS A 68 -1.40 22.50 -16.42
CA CYS A 68 -1.73 22.43 -14.99
C CYS A 68 -1.65 23.82 -14.35
N ASP A 69 -2.53 24.07 -13.37
CA ASP A 69 -2.57 25.32 -12.61
C ASP A 69 -1.43 25.43 -11.59
N PHE A 70 -0.93 24.28 -11.13
CA PHE A 70 0.15 24.18 -10.16
C PHE A 70 1.51 24.04 -10.87
N ARG A 71 1.94 25.10 -11.57
CA ARG A 71 3.23 25.16 -12.28
C ARG A 71 3.95 26.49 -12.01
N GLY A 72 5.25 26.54 -12.34
CA GLY A 72 6.07 27.74 -12.13
C GLY A 72 6.10 28.13 -10.66
N ASP A 73 5.63 29.33 -10.32
CA ASP A 73 5.62 29.82 -8.94
C ASP A 73 4.45 29.28 -8.09
N LYS A 74 3.48 28.59 -8.71
CA LYS A 74 2.34 27.97 -8.00
C LYS A 74 2.65 26.51 -7.68
N ALA A 75 3.20 26.26 -6.50
CA ALA A 75 3.42 24.92 -6.00
C ALA A 75 2.11 24.21 -5.61
N LEU A 76 2.07 22.89 -5.77
CA LEU A 76 1.03 22.05 -5.18
C LEU A 76 1.02 22.23 -3.66
N PRO A 77 -0.16 22.25 -3.01
CA PRO A 77 -0.30 22.41 -1.57
C PRO A 77 -0.01 21.09 -0.83
N ILE A 78 1.17 20.50 -1.10
CA ILE A 78 1.61 19.22 -0.56
C ILE A 78 2.90 19.46 0.22
N ILE A 79 2.93 18.97 1.45
CA ILE A 79 4.10 19.07 2.33
C ILE A 79 4.48 17.66 2.76
N ALA A 80 5.69 17.25 2.42
CA ALA A 80 6.17 15.88 2.66
C ALA A 80 7.38 15.80 3.60
N VAL A 81 7.87 16.95 4.09
CA VAL A 81 9.04 17.04 4.95
C VAL A 81 8.57 17.41 6.36
N ASP A 82 8.88 16.55 7.35
CA ASP A 82 8.41 16.67 8.74
C ASP A 82 8.62 18.08 9.33
N GLU A 83 9.81 18.69 9.18
CA GLU A 83 10.06 20.03 9.70
C GLU A 83 9.21 21.12 9.02
N SER A 84 8.86 20.92 7.75
CA SER A 84 7.92 21.82 7.06
C SER A 84 6.49 21.59 7.53
N ILE A 85 6.10 20.35 7.85
CA ILE A 85 4.76 20.00 8.37
C ILE A 85 4.55 20.66 9.73
N TYR A 86 5.49 20.54 10.66
CA TYR A 86 5.39 21.15 12.00
C TYR A 86 5.35 22.68 11.97
N ARG A 87 5.96 23.29 10.95
CA ARG A 87 6.02 24.74 10.79
C ARG A 87 4.83 25.31 10.04
N ARG A 88 4.34 24.63 9.00
CA ARG A 88 3.26 25.14 8.14
C ARG A 88 1.86 24.73 8.65
N LEU A 89 1.77 23.67 9.44
CA LEU A 89 0.52 23.14 10.00
C LEU A 89 -0.56 22.94 8.93
N PRO A 90 -0.40 21.96 8.02
CA PRO A 90 -1.39 21.69 6.98
C PRO A 90 -2.75 21.33 7.60
N CYS A 91 -3.83 21.70 6.91
CA CYS A 91 -5.21 21.39 7.34
C CYS A 91 -5.55 19.89 7.28
N PHE A 92 -4.78 19.10 6.54
CA PHE A 92 -5.00 17.67 6.37
C PHE A 92 -3.65 16.94 6.38
N ILE A 93 -3.54 15.90 7.21
CA ILE A 93 -2.32 15.11 7.38
C ILE A 93 -2.66 13.65 7.12
N ILE A 94 -1.90 13.03 6.21
CA ILE A 94 -1.91 11.58 6.02
C ILE A 94 -0.61 11.05 6.63
N ALA A 95 -0.74 10.17 7.61
CA ALA A 95 0.39 9.53 8.26
C ALA A 95 0.01 8.10 8.66
N THR A 96 1.02 7.26 8.76
CA THR A 96 0.91 5.94 9.38
C THR A 96 1.02 6.08 10.91
N VAL A 97 0.43 5.13 11.64
CA VAL A 97 0.33 5.21 13.12
C VAL A 97 1.70 5.23 13.80
N ASP A 98 2.72 4.63 13.19
CA ASP A 98 4.11 4.67 13.64
C ASP A 98 4.70 6.09 13.69
N LYS A 99 4.21 7.05 12.89
CA LYS A 99 4.64 8.45 13.00
C LYS A 99 4.30 9.05 14.36
N PHE A 100 3.25 8.56 15.03
CA PHE A 100 2.93 8.99 16.39
C PHE A 100 3.91 8.45 17.43
N ALA A 101 4.71 7.42 17.12
CA ALA A 101 5.78 6.97 18.00
C ALA A 101 6.89 8.04 18.16
N SER A 102 6.95 9.02 17.27
CA SER A 102 7.89 10.14 17.38
C SER A 102 7.45 11.23 18.37
N LEU A 103 6.18 11.26 18.79
CA LEU A 103 5.62 12.29 19.66
C LEU A 103 6.44 12.51 20.95
N PRO A 104 6.89 11.46 21.67
CA PRO A 104 7.65 11.64 22.91
C PRO A 104 9.06 12.19 22.70
N TRP A 105 9.61 12.05 21.49
CA TRP A 105 11.03 12.32 21.19
C TRP A 105 11.25 13.62 20.44
N ILE A 106 10.26 14.07 19.65
CA ILE A 106 10.36 15.25 18.81
C ILE A 106 9.38 16.31 19.32
N GLY A 107 9.89 17.28 20.08
CA GLY A 107 9.06 18.33 20.70
C GLY A 107 8.25 19.15 19.69
N GLN A 108 8.78 19.34 18.48
CA GLN A 108 8.10 20.06 17.39
C GLN A 108 6.78 19.40 16.96
N THR A 109 6.58 18.11 17.22
CA THR A 109 5.32 17.42 16.90
C THR A 109 4.13 17.99 17.66
N GLY A 110 4.35 18.61 18.83
CA GLY A 110 3.30 19.31 19.57
C GLY A 110 2.62 20.41 18.75
N ALA A 111 3.32 20.97 17.76
CA ALA A 111 2.75 21.97 16.87
C ALA A 111 1.53 21.45 16.08
N LEU A 112 1.48 20.15 15.78
CA LEU A 112 0.33 19.50 15.12
C LEU A 112 -0.95 19.56 15.95
N PHE A 113 -0.82 19.70 17.26
CA PHE A 113 -1.93 19.82 18.22
C PHE A 113 -2.12 21.26 18.69
N GLY A 114 -1.65 22.22 17.89
CA GLY A 114 -1.76 23.64 18.17
C GLY A 114 -0.85 24.16 19.29
N ARG A 115 0.09 23.35 19.79
CA ARG A 115 1.09 23.73 20.83
C ARG A 115 2.23 24.56 20.24
N VAL A 116 1.87 25.65 19.59
CA VAL A 116 2.79 26.64 19.02
C VAL A 116 2.85 27.87 19.89
N SER A 117 4.03 28.47 20.00
CA SER A 117 4.30 29.61 20.87
C SER A 117 4.50 30.91 20.09
N HIS A 118 5.08 30.84 18.89
CA HIS A 118 5.43 32.01 18.08
C HIS A 118 5.20 31.75 16.59
N PHE A 119 5.01 32.83 15.83
CA PHE A 119 4.87 32.80 14.37
C PHE A 119 5.84 33.80 13.73
N GLN A 120 6.52 33.35 12.68
CA GLN A 120 7.46 34.15 11.89
C GLN A 120 6.99 34.24 10.44
N ASP A 121 6.83 35.47 9.94
CA ASP A 121 6.42 35.70 8.56
C ASP A 121 7.36 35.01 7.56
N GLY A 122 6.78 34.38 6.55
CA GLY A 122 7.50 33.62 5.52
C GLY A 122 8.01 32.24 5.95
N GLU A 123 8.26 32.02 7.26
CA GLU A 123 8.71 30.74 7.78
C GLU A 123 7.55 29.88 8.29
N GLY A 124 6.73 30.40 9.21
CA GLY A 124 5.57 29.71 9.78
C GLY A 124 5.61 29.67 11.32
N PHE A 125 5.03 28.62 11.89
CA PHE A 125 4.88 28.44 13.33
C PHE A 125 6.07 27.73 13.97
N TYR A 126 6.34 28.09 15.23
CA TYR A 126 7.35 27.47 16.07
C TYR A 126 6.78 27.12 17.44
N SER A 127 7.37 26.10 18.06
CA SER A 127 6.92 25.58 19.36
C SER A 127 7.86 26.02 20.49
N ALA A 128 7.52 25.68 21.73
CA ALA A 128 8.46 25.84 22.86
C ALA A 128 9.75 25.03 22.69
N ALA A 129 9.77 24.02 21.82
CA ALA A 129 10.96 23.25 21.48
C ALA A 129 11.95 24.01 20.57
N ASP A 130 11.58 25.20 20.08
CA ASP A 130 12.38 26.01 19.16
C ASP A 130 12.72 27.40 19.75
N PRO A 131 13.34 27.49 20.95
CA PRO A 131 13.46 28.74 21.71
C PRO A 131 14.36 29.79 21.04
N THR A 132 15.23 29.38 20.12
CA THR A 132 16.15 30.27 19.40
C THR A 132 15.54 30.85 18.13
N LYS A 133 14.33 30.43 17.75
CA LYS A 133 13.64 30.93 16.56
C LYS A 133 12.90 32.22 16.90
N ALA A 134 13.24 33.27 16.17
CA ALA A 134 12.51 34.54 16.26
C ALA A 134 11.09 34.38 15.73
N GLY A 135 10.16 35.16 16.28
CA GLY A 135 8.77 35.19 15.86
C GLY A 135 7.92 36.02 16.81
N ARG A 136 6.76 36.45 16.33
CA ARG A 136 5.74 37.10 17.15
C ARG A 136 5.08 36.06 18.06
N SER A 137 5.05 36.32 19.36
CA SER A 137 4.36 35.45 20.32
C SER A 137 2.86 35.38 20.05
N LEU A 138 2.31 34.18 20.17
CA LEU A 138 0.88 33.93 20.12
C LEU A 138 0.27 34.12 21.50
N LYS A 139 -0.95 34.68 21.55
CA LYS A 139 -1.69 34.90 22.80
C LYS A 139 -2.28 33.61 23.38
N SER A 140 -2.52 32.63 22.52
CA SER A 140 -3.15 31.36 22.86
C SER A 140 -2.63 30.27 21.92
N PHE A 141 -2.79 29.01 22.33
CA PHE A 141 -2.60 27.87 21.44
C PHE A 141 -3.60 27.92 20.28
N LEU A 142 -3.22 27.29 19.17
CA LEU A 142 -4.13 27.08 18.04
C LEU A 142 -5.10 25.93 18.36
N PRO A 143 -6.27 25.88 17.71
CA PRO A 143 -7.15 24.72 17.78
C PRO A 143 -6.40 23.45 17.33
N PRO A 144 -6.51 22.33 18.08
CA PRO A 144 -5.96 21.06 17.64
C PRO A 144 -6.87 20.41 16.57
N PRO A 145 -6.44 19.30 15.95
CA PRO A 145 -7.26 18.53 15.03
C PRO A 145 -8.56 18.05 15.68
N ASP A 146 -9.68 18.26 14.98
CA ASP A 146 -11.03 17.93 15.41
C ASP A 146 -11.58 16.65 14.75
N LEU A 147 -10.95 16.17 13.68
CA LEU A 147 -11.31 14.94 12.96
C LEU A 147 -10.09 14.02 12.77
N ILE A 148 -10.24 12.76 13.18
CA ILE A 148 -9.30 11.67 12.93
C ILE A 148 -9.99 10.62 12.08
N ILE A 149 -9.35 10.23 10.97
CA ILE A 149 -9.81 9.14 10.11
C ILE A 149 -8.81 7.99 10.23
N GLN A 150 -9.25 6.88 10.82
CA GLN A 150 -8.45 5.66 10.96
C GLN A 150 -8.83 4.65 9.88
N ASP A 151 -7.92 4.45 8.93
CA ASP A 151 -8.11 3.43 7.90
C ASP A 151 -7.73 2.04 8.43
N GLU A 152 -8.42 1.01 7.95
CA GLU A 152 -8.15 -0.41 8.23
C GLU A 152 -8.03 -0.77 9.72
N LEU A 153 -9.04 -0.38 10.51
CA LEU A 153 -9.05 -0.58 11.97
C LEU A 153 -8.84 -2.04 12.39
N HIS A 154 -9.23 -3.02 11.57
CA HIS A 154 -9.01 -4.44 11.87
C HIS A 154 -7.51 -4.82 11.98
N LEU A 155 -6.62 -4.07 11.31
CA LEU A 155 -5.18 -4.26 11.42
C LEU A 155 -4.64 -3.83 12.79
N ILE A 156 -5.35 -2.93 13.48
CA ILE A 156 -5.00 -2.44 14.81
C ILE A 156 -5.68 -3.34 15.86
N SER A 157 -5.17 -4.56 15.95
CA SER A 157 -5.64 -5.58 16.88
C SER A 157 -4.46 -6.32 17.53
N GLY A 158 -4.73 -7.07 18.60
CA GLY A 158 -3.72 -7.82 19.33
C GLY A 158 -2.59 -6.94 19.88
N PRO A 159 -1.31 -7.34 19.76
CA PRO A 159 -0.18 -6.58 20.30
C PRO A 159 -0.01 -5.17 19.72
N LEU A 160 -0.29 -5.00 18.41
CA LEU A 160 -0.21 -3.69 17.77
C LEU A 160 -1.27 -2.75 18.35
N GLY A 161 -2.49 -3.23 18.54
CA GLY A 161 -3.57 -2.46 19.16
C GLY A 161 -3.21 -1.96 20.55
N THR A 162 -2.57 -2.79 21.39
CA THR A 162 -2.11 -2.38 22.72
C THR A 162 -1.13 -1.20 22.67
N MET A 163 -0.17 -1.24 21.74
CA MET A 163 0.79 -0.15 21.57
C MET A 163 0.13 1.13 21.05
N VAL A 164 -0.77 0.99 20.08
CA VAL A 164 -1.49 2.12 19.48
C VAL A 164 -2.39 2.81 20.49
N GLY A 165 -3.09 2.06 21.35
CA GLY A 165 -3.96 2.62 22.40
C GLY A 165 -3.24 3.59 23.35
N LEU A 166 -1.93 3.39 23.60
CA LEU A 166 -1.12 4.34 24.40
C LEU A 166 -0.98 5.68 23.70
N TYR A 167 -0.69 5.68 22.39
CA TYR A 167 -0.59 6.91 21.59
C TYR A 167 -1.94 7.58 21.41
N GLU A 168 -3.00 6.81 21.18
CA GLU A 168 -4.37 7.32 21.07
C GLU A 168 -4.82 8.04 22.35
N THR A 169 -4.43 7.52 23.52
CA THR A 169 -4.70 8.20 24.80
C THR A 169 -4.05 9.58 24.85
N ALA A 170 -2.79 9.69 24.42
CA ALA A 170 -2.08 10.97 24.37
C ALA A 170 -2.68 11.93 23.32
N ILE A 171 -2.99 11.42 22.13
CA ILE A 171 -3.62 12.19 21.04
C ILE A 171 -4.98 12.72 21.50
N ASN A 172 -5.81 11.89 22.13
CA ASN A 172 -7.11 12.30 22.63
C ASN A 172 -7.00 13.43 23.68
N ALA A 173 -5.99 13.37 24.56
CA ALA A 173 -5.72 14.43 25.54
C ALA A 173 -5.21 15.73 24.89
N LEU A 174 -4.40 15.63 23.83
CA LEU A 174 -3.88 16.78 23.10
C LEU A 174 -4.95 17.45 22.23
N CYS A 175 -5.89 16.68 21.67
CA CYS A 175 -6.96 17.18 20.80
C CYS A 175 -8.22 17.64 21.55
N GLY A 176 -8.47 17.17 22.77
CA GLY A 176 -9.70 17.53 23.49
C GLY A 176 -10.94 16.88 22.87
N THR A 177 -10.91 15.55 22.73
CA THR A 177 -12.01 14.70 22.19
C THR A 177 -12.38 14.92 20.73
N PRO A 178 -11.48 14.59 19.77
CA PRO A 178 -11.79 14.68 18.34
C PRO A 178 -12.88 13.70 17.94
N LYS A 179 -13.54 13.97 16.81
CA LYS A 179 -14.39 13.02 16.10
C LYS A 179 -13.51 11.97 15.44
N ILE A 180 -13.85 10.70 15.60
CA ILE A 180 -13.09 9.59 15.03
C ILE A 180 -13.99 8.85 14.05
N ILE A 181 -13.52 8.69 12.81
CA ILE A 181 -14.15 7.86 11.79
C ILE A 181 -13.18 6.72 11.49
N ALA A 182 -13.62 5.47 11.64
CA ALA A 182 -12.78 4.33 11.37
C ALA A 182 -13.39 3.48 10.25
N SER A 183 -12.58 3.13 9.24
CA SER A 183 -12.95 2.15 8.22
C SER A 183 -12.45 0.76 8.63
N THR A 184 -13.18 -0.29 8.23
CA THR A 184 -12.67 -1.67 8.34
C THR A 184 -13.47 -2.63 7.49
N ALA A 185 -12.79 -3.58 6.86
CA ALA A 185 -13.41 -4.67 6.11
C ALA A 185 -14.21 -5.66 6.98
N THR A 186 -13.85 -5.80 8.26
CA THR A 186 -14.55 -6.70 9.18
C THR A 186 -14.78 -6.02 10.52
N VAL A 187 -16.01 -6.10 11.02
CA VAL A 187 -16.38 -5.59 12.33
C VAL A 187 -16.93 -6.75 13.15
N ARG A 188 -16.17 -7.19 14.16
CA ARG A 188 -16.70 -8.04 15.24
C ARG A 188 -16.41 -7.34 16.56
N ARG A 189 -17.43 -7.22 17.43
CA ARG A 189 -17.31 -6.57 18.74
C ARG A 189 -16.73 -5.14 18.65
N ALA A 190 -17.22 -4.35 17.69
CA ALA A 190 -16.74 -2.98 17.40
C ALA A 190 -16.60 -2.14 18.68
N GLN A 191 -17.64 -2.18 19.52
CA GLN A 191 -17.69 -1.43 20.77
C GLN A 191 -16.50 -1.74 21.69
N ASN A 192 -16.16 -3.02 21.86
CA ASN A 192 -15.03 -3.42 22.72
C ASN A 192 -13.69 -2.96 22.12
N GLN A 193 -13.52 -3.06 20.80
CA GLN A 193 -12.28 -2.62 20.14
C GLN A 193 -12.12 -1.10 20.23
N ILE A 194 -13.18 -0.34 19.95
CA ILE A 194 -13.19 1.13 20.05
C ILE A 194 -12.97 1.59 21.49
N GLN A 195 -13.59 0.92 22.46
CA GLN A 195 -13.34 1.22 23.87
C GLN A 195 -11.88 0.95 24.25
N ALA A 196 -11.30 -0.17 23.81
CA ALA A 196 -9.92 -0.51 24.12
C ALA A 196 -8.89 0.43 23.44
N LEU A 197 -9.17 0.90 22.23
CA LEU A 197 -8.24 1.75 21.47
C LEU A 197 -8.40 3.24 21.79
N PHE A 198 -9.64 3.73 21.80
CA PHE A 198 -9.94 5.16 21.83
C PHE A 198 -10.57 5.61 23.16
N ASN A 199 -10.82 4.69 24.09
CA ASN A 199 -11.54 4.94 25.34
C ASN A 199 -12.90 5.63 25.11
N ARG A 200 -13.64 5.17 24.08
CA ARG A 200 -14.99 5.66 23.73
C ARG A 200 -16.01 4.55 23.93
N HIS A 201 -17.13 4.89 24.57
CA HIS A 201 -18.22 3.94 24.84
C HIS A 201 -19.34 3.97 23.79
N GLN A 202 -19.48 5.10 23.08
CA GLN A 202 -20.46 5.29 22.02
C GLN A 202 -19.82 4.99 20.67
N VAL A 203 -20.44 4.09 19.91
CA VAL A 203 -19.99 3.65 18.58
C VAL A 203 -21.20 3.54 17.67
N ASP A 204 -21.20 4.33 16.60
CA ASP A 204 -22.17 4.20 15.52
C ASP A 204 -21.53 3.44 14.37
N ILE A 205 -22.17 2.35 13.93
CA ILE A 205 -21.70 1.54 12.81
C ILE A 205 -22.45 1.97 11.55
N PHE A 206 -21.70 2.34 10.52
CA PHE A 206 -22.23 2.68 9.21
C PHE A 206 -21.52 1.87 8.10
N PRO A 207 -22.25 1.26 7.16
CA PRO A 207 -23.71 1.12 7.16
C PRO A 207 -24.19 0.23 8.31
N PRO A 208 -25.40 0.47 8.86
CA PRO A 208 -25.94 -0.38 9.92
C PRO A 208 -26.14 -1.81 9.40
N PRO A 209 -26.01 -2.83 10.28
CA PRO A 209 -26.31 -4.20 9.88
C PRO A 209 -27.76 -4.30 9.41
N GLY A 210 -27.95 -4.84 8.20
CA GLY A 210 -29.27 -5.14 7.66
C GLY A 210 -29.92 -6.36 8.33
N PRO A 211 -31.21 -6.62 8.04
CA PRO A 211 -31.89 -7.82 8.52
C PRO A 211 -31.28 -9.11 7.94
N ASP A 212 -30.63 -9.02 6.78
CA ASP A 212 -29.92 -10.11 6.13
C ASP A 212 -28.43 -9.74 5.96
N ARG A 213 -27.59 -10.77 5.97
CA ARG A 213 -26.16 -10.71 5.68
C ARG A 213 -25.85 -10.63 4.18
N HIS A 214 -26.80 -10.99 3.32
CA HIS A 214 -26.62 -10.96 1.87
C HIS A 214 -26.98 -9.60 1.28
N ASP A 215 -28.06 -8.99 1.77
CA ASP A 215 -28.62 -7.76 1.22
C ASP A 215 -28.70 -6.65 2.28
N SER A 216 -28.40 -5.43 1.84
CA SER A 216 -28.51 -4.20 2.62
C SER A 216 -29.06 -3.07 1.74
N PHE A 217 -29.39 -1.92 2.33
CA PHE A 217 -29.79 -0.73 1.55
C PHE A 217 -28.73 -0.30 0.51
N PHE A 218 -27.45 -0.57 0.78
CA PHE A 218 -26.33 -0.12 -0.06
C PHE A 218 -25.79 -1.20 -1.01
N ALA A 219 -26.17 -2.46 -0.84
CA ALA A 219 -25.62 -3.58 -1.61
C ALA A 219 -26.61 -4.75 -1.66
N GLN A 220 -26.72 -5.39 -2.82
CA GLN A 220 -27.51 -6.60 -3.03
C GLN A 220 -26.58 -7.72 -3.52
N THR A 221 -26.77 -8.94 -3.03
CA THR A 221 -26.06 -10.11 -3.53
C THR A 221 -26.67 -10.55 -4.87
N ILE A 222 -25.84 -10.58 -5.90
CA ILE A 222 -26.22 -11.10 -7.23
C ILE A 222 -25.92 -12.60 -7.28
N PRO A 223 -26.92 -13.44 -7.63
CA PRO A 223 -26.73 -14.86 -7.83
C PRO A 223 -25.69 -15.20 -8.91
N THR A 224 -24.96 -16.31 -8.74
CA THR A 224 -23.84 -16.67 -9.65
C THR A 224 -24.26 -17.13 -11.04
N ASP A 225 -25.54 -17.45 -11.22
CA ASP A 225 -26.16 -17.73 -12.52
C ASP A 225 -26.47 -16.44 -13.31
N GLN A 226 -26.51 -15.28 -12.64
CA GLN A 226 -26.64 -13.96 -13.27
C GLN A 226 -25.29 -13.30 -13.52
N GLU A 227 -24.40 -13.30 -12.51
CA GLU A 227 -23.05 -12.76 -12.64
C GLU A 227 -21.99 -13.74 -12.12
N PRO A 228 -20.86 -13.94 -12.83
CA PRO A 228 -19.80 -14.83 -12.36
C PRO A 228 -19.24 -14.43 -10.99
N GLY A 229 -19.36 -15.32 -10.01
CA GLY A 229 -18.79 -15.16 -8.68
C GLY A 229 -17.32 -15.57 -8.57
N ARG A 230 -16.75 -15.40 -7.37
CA ARG A 230 -15.42 -15.93 -7.03
C ARG A 230 -15.54 -17.36 -6.51
N LEU A 231 -14.74 -18.27 -7.07
CA LEU A 231 -14.65 -19.65 -6.59
C LEU A 231 -13.55 -19.78 -5.52
N TYR A 232 -13.92 -20.24 -4.33
CA TYR A 232 -12.99 -20.57 -3.25
C TYR A 232 -12.87 -22.09 -3.11
N VAL A 233 -11.66 -22.63 -3.23
CA VAL A 233 -11.39 -24.08 -3.13
C VAL A 233 -10.37 -24.34 -2.03
N GLY A 234 -10.75 -25.15 -1.04
CA GLY A 234 -9.85 -25.64 0.00
C GLY A 234 -9.16 -26.95 -0.43
N ILE A 235 -7.83 -27.01 -0.33
CA ILE A 235 -7.05 -28.22 -0.61
C ILE A 235 -6.51 -28.79 0.70
N ALA A 236 -7.19 -29.81 1.23
CA ALA A 236 -6.75 -30.53 2.42
C ALA A 236 -6.00 -31.82 2.03
N ALA A 237 -4.73 -31.91 2.42
CA ALA A 237 -3.89 -33.08 2.15
C ALA A 237 -3.15 -33.51 3.42
N GLN A 238 -3.87 -34.15 4.33
CA GLN A 238 -3.34 -34.60 5.62
C GLN A 238 -2.13 -35.53 5.43
N GLY A 239 -1.12 -35.38 6.30
CA GLY A 239 0.13 -36.14 6.23
C GLY A 239 1.05 -35.77 5.07
N ARG A 240 0.71 -34.76 4.26
CA ARG A 240 1.59 -34.22 3.21
C ARG A 240 2.17 -32.87 3.63
N SER A 241 3.41 -32.63 3.22
CA SER A 241 4.04 -31.33 3.41
C SER A 241 3.29 -30.25 2.62
N LEU A 242 2.96 -29.13 3.28
CA LEU A 242 2.30 -27.97 2.67
C LEU A 242 3.06 -27.45 1.44
N LYS A 243 4.39 -27.56 1.43
CA LYS A 243 5.24 -27.21 0.29
C LYS A 243 4.98 -28.08 -0.94
N VAL A 244 4.76 -29.38 -0.73
CA VAL A 244 4.44 -30.33 -1.82
C VAL A 244 3.05 -30.06 -2.36
N VAL A 245 2.09 -29.72 -1.48
CA VAL A 245 0.74 -29.32 -1.88
C VAL A 245 0.81 -28.05 -2.72
N LEU A 246 1.50 -27.01 -2.23
CA LEU A 246 1.72 -25.75 -2.93
C LEU A 246 2.31 -25.99 -4.34
N LEU A 247 3.41 -26.74 -4.44
CA LEU A 247 4.04 -27.07 -5.72
C LEU A 247 3.06 -27.72 -6.71
N ARG A 248 2.32 -28.74 -6.27
CA ARG A 248 1.38 -29.46 -7.13
C ARG A 248 0.23 -28.56 -7.58
N THR A 249 -0.27 -27.71 -6.68
CA THR A 249 -1.33 -26.76 -6.97
C THR A 249 -0.86 -25.68 -7.97
N TYR A 250 0.35 -25.13 -7.79
CA TYR A 250 0.95 -24.17 -8.71
C TYR A 250 1.09 -24.76 -10.12
N LEU A 251 1.67 -25.96 -10.23
CA LEU A 251 1.85 -26.63 -11.52
C LEU A 251 0.51 -26.88 -12.22
N ALA A 252 -0.48 -27.42 -11.51
CA ALA A 252 -1.79 -27.70 -12.08
C ALA A 252 -2.48 -26.43 -12.59
N LEU A 253 -2.48 -25.36 -11.81
CA LEU A 253 -3.16 -24.11 -12.18
C LEU A 253 -2.45 -23.38 -13.32
N LEU A 254 -1.12 -23.23 -13.25
CA LEU A 254 -0.35 -22.55 -14.29
C LEU A 254 -0.43 -23.29 -15.64
N ALA A 255 -0.36 -24.62 -15.63
CA ALA A 255 -0.41 -25.44 -16.84
C ALA A 255 -1.83 -25.51 -17.43
N THR A 256 -2.86 -25.53 -16.58
CA THR A 256 -4.26 -25.48 -17.05
C THR A 256 -4.59 -24.10 -17.62
N ALA A 257 -4.14 -23.02 -16.97
CA ALA A 257 -4.29 -21.66 -17.50
C ALA A 257 -3.64 -21.53 -18.88
N GLN A 258 -2.45 -22.12 -19.08
CA GLN A 258 -1.81 -22.18 -20.39
C GLN A 258 -2.64 -22.92 -21.44
N LYS A 259 -3.24 -24.06 -21.07
CA LYS A 259 -4.14 -24.82 -21.97
C LYS A 259 -5.34 -23.95 -22.38
N GLN A 260 -6.01 -23.33 -21.42
CA GLN A 260 -7.16 -22.45 -21.67
C GLN A 260 -6.77 -21.23 -22.51
N TRP A 261 -5.60 -20.65 -22.27
CA TRP A 261 -5.06 -19.56 -23.08
C TRP A 261 -4.92 -19.95 -24.55
N HIS A 262 -4.36 -21.13 -24.83
CA HIS A 262 -4.23 -21.62 -26.20
C HIS A 262 -5.60 -21.90 -26.85
N LEU A 263 -6.52 -22.52 -26.13
CA LEU A 263 -7.89 -22.77 -26.60
C LEU A 263 -8.64 -21.46 -26.92
N GLY A 264 -8.40 -20.41 -26.13
CA GLY A 264 -8.92 -19.06 -26.35
C GLY A 264 -8.26 -18.27 -27.49
N GLY A 265 -7.49 -18.93 -28.38
CA GLY A 265 -6.81 -18.28 -29.51
C GLY A 265 -5.44 -17.69 -29.19
N GLY A 266 -4.96 -17.87 -27.96
CA GLY A 266 -3.64 -17.43 -27.50
C GLY A 266 -3.41 -15.93 -27.66
N LYS A 267 -2.19 -15.56 -28.08
CA LYS A 267 -1.78 -14.15 -28.27
C LYS A 267 -2.47 -13.42 -29.42
N LYS A 268 -3.19 -14.14 -30.29
CA LYS A 268 -3.88 -13.54 -31.44
C LYS A 268 -5.18 -12.85 -31.03
N VAL A 269 -5.68 -13.13 -29.83
CA VAL A 269 -6.90 -12.54 -29.28
C VAL A 269 -6.49 -11.60 -28.15
N ASP A 270 -6.78 -10.31 -28.32
CA ASP A 270 -6.43 -9.29 -27.32
C ASP A 270 -7.21 -9.46 -26.01
N SER A 271 -8.46 -9.91 -26.10
CA SER A 271 -9.37 -10.16 -24.97
C SER A 271 -9.53 -11.65 -24.66
N ASN A 272 -8.41 -12.38 -24.55
CA ASN A 272 -8.44 -13.79 -24.21
C ASN A 272 -9.01 -14.01 -22.79
N PRO A 273 -10.08 -14.82 -22.61
CA PRO A 273 -10.73 -14.98 -21.31
C PRO A 273 -9.85 -15.67 -20.27
N ALA A 274 -8.77 -16.34 -20.67
CA ALA A 274 -7.80 -16.94 -19.75
C ALA A 274 -6.80 -15.92 -19.18
N ASP A 275 -6.73 -14.69 -19.72
CA ASP A 275 -5.78 -13.66 -19.30
C ASP A 275 -5.73 -13.44 -17.77
N PRO A 276 -6.87 -13.32 -17.05
CA PRO A 276 -6.86 -13.15 -15.60
C PRO A 276 -6.18 -14.29 -14.82
N TYR A 277 -6.18 -15.49 -15.39
CA TYR A 277 -5.62 -16.70 -14.78
C TYR A 277 -4.17 -16.95 -15.18
N MET A 278 -3.65 -16.16 -16.13
CA MET A 278 -2.25 -16.28 -16.55
C MET A 278 -1.28 -15.75 -15.50
N THR A 279 -1.70 -14.91 -14.57
CA THR A 279 -0.85 -14.47 -13.45
C THR A 279 -1.30 -15.15 -12.17
N LEU A 280 -0.39 -15.88 -11.51
CA LEU A 280 -0.66 -16.54 -10.24
C LEU A 280 -0.17 -15.68 -9.08
N LEU A 281 -1.09 -15.33 -8.18
CA LEU A 281 -0.76 -14.63 -6.94
C LEU A 281 -0.63 -15.60 -5.76
N GLY A 282 0.56 -15.69 -5.17
CA GLY A 282 0.84 -16.49 -3.99
C GLY A 282 0.82 -15.67 -2.71
N TYR A 283 -0.11 -15.93 -1.81
CA TYR A 283 -0.23 -15.24 -0.53
C TYR A 283 0.24 -16.12 0.64
N PHE A 284 1.03 -15.51 1.52
CA PHE A 284 1.63 -16.14 2.69
C PHE A 284 1.40 -15.29 3.93
N ASN A 285 1.18 -15.95 5.07
CA ASN A 285 0.98 -15.25 6.35
C ASN A 285 2.28 -14.63 6.90
N SER A 286 3.45 -15.13 6.47
CA SER A 286 4.75 -14.65 6.94
C SER A 286 5.83 -14.59 5.87
N LEU A 287 6.81 -13.70 6.06
CA LEU A 287 8.01 -13.61 5.21
C LEU A 287 8.82 -14.91 5.22
N ARG A 288 8.78 -15.66 6.33
CA ARG A 288 9.48 -16.94 6.46
C ARG A 288 8.89 -18.00 5.54
N GLU A 289 7.57 -18.12 5.50
CA GLU A 289 6.86 -19.05 4.61
C GLU A 289 7.03 -18.67 3.15
N LEU A 290 6.93 -17.38 2.84
CA LEU A 290 7.17 -16.84 1.50
C LEU A 290 8.59 -17.18 1.05
N GLY A 291 9.61 -16.89 1.86
CA GLY A 291 11.00 -17.17 1.50
C GLY A 291 11.27 -18.65 1.24
N GLY A 292 10.64 -19.54 2.02
CA GLY A 292 10.73 -20.98 1.81
C GLY A 292 9.98 -21.48 0.56
N SER A 293 8.94 -20.77 0.14
CA SER A 293 8.10 -21.11 -1.03
C SER A 293 8.63 -20.50 -2.33
N ARG A 294 9.31 -19.34 -2.24
CA ARG A 294 9.94 -18.66 -3.38
C ARG A 294 10.94 -19.57 -4.09
N ARG A 295 11.80 -20.26 -3.34
CA ARG A 295 12.76 -21.23 -3.90
C ARG A 295 12.08 -22.37 -4.66
N ILE A 296 10.91 -22.83 -4.17
CA ILE A 296 10.14 -23.88 -4.86
C ILE A 296 9.65 -23.38 -6.22
N VAL A 297 9.27 -22.10 -6.31
CA VAL A 297 8.85 -21.49 -7.57
C VAL A 297 10.03 -21.37 -8.54
N GLU A 298 11.15 -20.80 -8.08
CA GLU A 298 12.37 -20.58 -8.86
C GLU A 298 12.94 -21.91 -9.41
N ASP A 299 13.01 -22.95 -8.57
CA ASP A 299 13.64 -24.23 -8.93
C ASP A 299 12.63 -25.27 -9.48
N GLU A 300 11.63 -25.63 -8.68
CA GLU A 300 10.79 -26.81 -8.95
C GLU A 300 9.60 -26.51 -9.86
N VAL A 301 8.93 -25.36 -9.69
CA VAL A 301 7.80 -24.98 -10.56
C VAL A 301 8.33 -24.73 -11.96
N ASN A 302 9.32 -23.85 -12.11
CA ASN A 302 9.87 -23.48 -13.42
C ASN A 302 10.38 -24.72 -14.19
N SER A 303 11.17 -25.58 -13.55
CA SER A 303 11.70 -26.79 -14.21
C SER A 303 10.61 -27.79 -14.62
N ARG A 304 9.63 -28.05 -13.75
CA ARG A 304 8.59 -29.07 -14.00
C ARG A 304 7.49 -28.59 -14.92
N LEU A 305 7.19 -27.30 -14.96
CA LEU A 305 6.12 -26.73 -15.77
C LEU A 305 6.36 -26.91 -17.28
N ASN A 306 7.63 -26.99 -17.69
CA ASN A 306 8.03 -27.26 -19.07
C ASN A 306 7.73 -28.69 -19.56
N LYS A 307 7.42 -29.63 -18.65
CA LYS A 307 7.06 -31.02 -18.98
C LYS A 307 5.73 -31.47 -18.36
N TYR A 308 5.02 -30.55 -17.69
CA TYR A 308 3.83 -30.90 -16.93
C TYR A 308 2.63 -31.29 -17.82
N GLY A 309 2.64 -30.83 -19.08
CA GLY A 309 1.67 -31.18 -20.11
C GLY A 309 1.67 -32.66 -20.49
N GLU A 310 2.74 -33.41 -20.20
CA GLU A 310 2.84 -34.85 -20.48
C GLU A 310 2.02 -35.71 -19.51
N ARG A 311 1.45 -35.12 -18.46
CA ARG A 311 0.69 -35.84 -17.44
C ARG A 311 -0.71 -36.18 -17.94
N LEU A 312 -1.02 -37.46 -18.01
CA LEU A 312 -2.35 -38.00 -18.28
C LEU A 312 -2.91 -38.66 -17.03
N ARG A 313 -4.21 -38.51 -16.77
CA ARG A 313 -4.90 -39.39 -15.81
C ARG A 313 -5.16 -40.74 -16.48
N TYR A 314 -5.36 -41.77 -15.67
CA TYR A 314 -5.69 -43.09 -16.19
C TYR A 314 -6.98 -43.03 -17.01
N GLY A 315 -6.93 -43.48 -18.26
CA GLY A 315 -8.06 -43.48 -19.19
C GLY A 315 -8.21 -42.20 -20.03
N GLU A 316 -7.39 -41.17 -19.84
CA GLU A 316 -7.42 -39.95 -20.66
C GLU A 316 -6.43 -40.04 -21.82
N THR A 317 -6.88 -39.66 -23.02
CA THR A 317 -6.05 -39.57 -24.23
C THR A 317 -5.41 -38.19 -24.40
N GLU A 318 -5.98 -37.16 -23.76
CA GLU A 318 -5.49 -35.79 -23.80
C GLU A 318 -5.23 -35.25 -22.41
N SER A 319 -4.13 -34.52 -22.27
CA SER A 319 -3.75 -33.90 -21.01
C SER A 319 -4.62 -32.68 -20.71
N PHE A 320 -5.08 -32.54 -19.47
CA PHE A 320 -5.69 -31.31 -18.97
C PHE A 320 -4.69 -30.14 -18.85
N PHE A 321 -3.40 -30.41 -19.04
CA PHE A 321 -2.31 -29.48 -18.82
C PHE A 321 -1.56 -29.18 -20.11
N THR A 322 -0.95 -28.01 -20.19
CA THR A 322 0.00 -27.68 -21.26
C THR A 322 1.30 -27.16 -20.66
N ASN A 323 2.42 -27.50 -21.31
CA ASN A 323 3.74 -27.02 -20.91
C ASN A 323 3.76 -25.49 -20.95
N ARG A 324 4.33 -24.87 -19.93
CA ARG A 324 4.44 -23.42 -19.83
C ARG A 324 5.83 -23.03 -19.37
N LYS A 325 6.38 -22.03 -20.03
CA LYS A 325 7.57 -21.31 -19.61
C LYS A 325 7.16 -20.04 -18.86
N ILE A 326 7.77 -19.81 -17.72
CA ILE A 326 7.59 -18.61 -16.88
C ILE A 326 8.92 -17.90 -16.70
N ASP A 327 8.89 -16.67 -16.19
CA ASP A 327 10.08 -15.97 -15.73
C ASP A 327 10.80 -16.75 -14.60
N ASP A 328 12.14 -16.68 -14.58
CA ASP A 328 12.96 -17.45 -13.63
C ASP A 328 12.79 -16.99 -12.19
N GLU A 329 12.61 -15.68 -11.97
CA GLU A 329 12.37 -15.09 -10.67
C GLU A 329 10.92 -14.60 -10.54
N PRO A 330 10.18 -15.01 -9.50
CA PRO A 330 8.87 -14.44 -9.23
C PRO A 330 9.00 -13.00 -8.71
N GLU A 331 7.99 -12.19 -9.01
CA GLU A 331 7.87 -10.87 -8.42
C GLU A 331 7.46 -10.96 -6.94
N GLU A 332 7.80 -9.94 -6.15
CA GLU A 332 7.55 -9.96 -4.71
C GLU A 332 6.92 -8.64 -4.22
N LEU A 333 5.82 -8.75 -3.48
CA LEU A 333 5.06 -7.66 -2.87
C LEU A 333 5.11 -7.80 -1.34
N THR A 334 6.24 -7.40 -0.76
CA THR A 334 6.51 -7.52 0.69
C THR A 334 7.25 -6.32 1.25
N SER A 335 7.23 -6.16 2.57
CA SER A 335 7.82 -5.01 3.26
C SER A 335 9.35 -4.90 3.15
N ARG A 336 10.03 -5.98 2.73
CA ARG A 336 11.48 -5.97 2.46
C ARG A 336 11.83 -5.51 1.04
N VAL A 337 10.84 -5.35 0.18
CA VAL A 337 11.01 -4.83 -1.18
C VAL A 337 10.84 -3.32 -1.17
N SER A 338 11.68 -2.59 -1.91
CA SER A 338 11.60 -1.13 -1.96
C SER A 338 10.26 -0.66 -2.55
N THR A 339 9.76 0.49 -2.07
CA THR A 339 8.49 1.07 -2.52
C THR A 339 8.40 1.23 -4.03
N ASN A 340 9.49 1.63 -4.69
CA ASN A 340 9.55 1.72 -6.16
C ASN A 340 9.36 0.37 -6.84
N LYS A 341 10.02 -0.67 -6.33
CA LYS A 341 9.92 -2.00 -6.93
C LYS A 341 8.51 -2.52 -6.74
N VAL A 342 7.92 -2.34 -5.55
CA VAL A 342 6.49 -2.64 -5.31
C VAL A 342 5.59 -1.88 -6.29
N ALA A 343 5.77 -0.57 -6.47
CA ALA A 343 4.96 0.24 -7.39
C ALA A 343 5.10 -0.23 -8.85
N ASN A 344 6.32 -0.53 -9.30
CA ASN A 344 6.56 -1.07 -10.63
C ASN A 344 5.94 -2.48 -10.81
N THR A 345 6.05 -3.36 -9.82
CA THR A 345 5.40 -4.68 -9.82
C THR A 345 3.88 -4.52 -9.88
N LYS A 346 3.28 -3.60 -9.11
CA LYS A 346 1.84 -3.29 -9.19
C LYS A 346 1.42 -2.85 -10.59
N ARG A 347 2.19 -1.95 -11.22
CA ARG A 347 1.96 -1.53 -12.62
C ARG A 347 2.01 -2.72 -13.57
N ARG A 348 3.02 -3.58 -13.44
CA ARG A 348 3.23 -4.75 -14.31
C ARG A 348 2.14 -5.81 -14.15
N LEU A 349 1.64 -6.01 -12.93
CA LEU A 349 0.52 -6.93 -12.64
C LEU A 349 -0.78 -6.54 -13.33
N ALA A 350 -0.97 -5.24 -13.62
CA ALA A 350 -2.12 -4.74 -14.37
C ALA A 350 -1.99 -4.91 -15.90
N LEU A 351 -0.82 -5.32 -16.41
CA LEU A 351 -0.61 -5.54 -17.84
C LEU A 351 -1.20 -6.89 -18.27
N SER A 352 -1.77 -6.92 -19.48
CA SER A 352 -2.21 -8.17 -20.11
C SER A 352 -1.04 -9.14 -20.36
N PHE A 353 -1.34 -10.42 -20.45
CA PHE A 353 -0.37 -11.49 -20.69
C PHE A 353 0.31 -11.37 -22.06
N ASN A 354 -0.26 -10.60 -22.99
CA ASN A 354 0.37 -10.30 -24.27
C ASN A 354 1.57 -9.34 -24.13
N ASN A 355 1.64 -8.59 -23.03
CA ASN A 355 2.73 -7.64 -22.81
C ASN A 355 4.06 -8.37 -22.52
N LYS A 356 5.19 -7.76 -22.90
CA LYS A 356 6.53 -8.29 -22.60
C LYS A 356 6.90 -8.13 -21.12
N GLU A 357 6.43 -7.05 -20.47
CA GLU A 357 6.66 -6.77 -19.05
C GLU A 357 5.64 -7.45 -18.12
N ARG A 358 4.90 -8.46 -18.61
CA ARG A 358 3.93 -9.21 -17.82
C ARG A 358 4.57 -9.84 -16.58
N VAL A 359 3.71 -10.32 -15.68
CA VAL A 359 4.13 -11.08 -14.49
C VAL A 359 3.47 -12.45 -14.54
N ASP A 360 4.26 -13.51 -14.51
CA ASP A 360 3.75 -14.89 -14.42
C ASP A 360 3.31 -15.22 -13.00
N ILE A 361 4.15 -14.90 -12.02
CA ILE A 361 3.93 -15.21 -10.60
C ILE A 361 4.35 -14.03 -9.74
N ALA A 362 3.49 -13.64 -8.79
CA ALA A 362 3.81 -12.69 -7.74
C ALA A 362 3.56 -13.30 -6.37
N LEU A 363 4.53 -13.17 -5.47
CA LEU A 363 4.43 -13.66 -4.08
C LEU A 363 4.24 -12.48 -3.14
N ALA A 364 3.39 -12.64 -2.14
CA ALA A 364 2.97 -11.55 -1.29
C ALA A 364 2.63 -11.97 0.14
N THR A 365 2.65 -10.97 1.03
CA THR A 365 2.14 -11.04 2.40
C THR A 365 1.09 -9.96 2.60
N ASN A 366 0.96 -9.41 3.82
CA ASN A 366 0.03 -8.34 4.19
C ASN A 366 0.06 -7.08 3.29
N MET A 367 1.06 -6.88 2.43
CA MET A 367 1.05 -5.75 1.49
C MET A 367 -0.01 -5.87 0.39
N ILE A 368 -0.63 -7.04 0.19
CA ILE A 368 -1.78 -7.21 -0.71
C ILE A 368 -3.11 -7.03 0.01
N SER A 369 -3.17 -7.27 1.32
CA SER A 369 -4.42 -7.08 2.08
C SER A 369 -4.80 -5.61 2.20
N VAL A 370 -3.91 -4.67 1.83
CA VAL A 370 -4.14 -3.23 1.83
C VAL A 370 -3.79 -2.64 0.46
N GLY A 371 -4.80 -2.20 -0.30
CA GLY A 371 -4.60 -1.33 -1.46
C GLY A 371 -3.90 -1.94 -2.68
N LEU A 372 -4.15 -3.23 -2.98
CA LEU A 372 -3.88 -3.81 -4.31
C LEU A 372 -5.20 -4.04 -5.06
N ASP A 373 -5.69 -3.00 -5.74
CA ASP A 373 -6.83 -3.13 -6.66
C ASP A 373 -6.33 -3.33 -8.09
N ILE A 374 -6.19 -4.59 -8.49
CA ILE A 374 -5.81 -4.97 -9.85
C ILE A 374 -6.90 -5.85 -10.41
N VAL A 375 -7.83 -5.21 -11.13
CA VAL A 375 -9.03 -5.82 -11.74
C VAL A 375 -8.70 -7.05 -12.57
N ARG A 376 -7.52 -7.09 -13.19
CA ARG A 376 -7.08 -8.20 -14.05
C ARG A 376 -6.89 -9.53 -13.31
N LEU A 377 -6.50 -9.55 -12.04
CA LEU A 377 -6.04 -10.79 -11.39
C LEU A 377 -7.22 -11.72 -11.04
N GLY A 378 -7.23 -12.92 -11.64
CA GLY A 378 -8.28 -13.94 -11.43
C GLY A 378 -7.82 -15.20 -10.69
N LEU A 379 -6.52 -15.33 -10.38
CA LEU A 379 -5.95 -16.54 -9.75
C LEU A 379 -5.09 -16.21 -8.53
N MET A 380 -5.50 -16.71 -7.37
CA MET A 380 -4.80 -16.54 -6.10
C MET A 380 -4.72 -17.87 -5.34
N ILE A 381 -3.55 -18.16 -4.77
CA ILE A 381 -3.32 -19.28 -3.87
C ILE A 381 -2.89 -18.73 -2.52
N VAL A 382 -3.55 -19.19 -1.48
CA VAL A 382 -3.27 -18.81 -0.09
C VAL A 382 -2.73 -20.04 0.63
N LEU A 383 -1.51 -19.96 1.16
CA LEU A 383 -0.92 -21.07 1.92
C LEU A 383 -1.19 -20.91 3.42
N GLY A 384 -1.62 -22.01 4.07
CA GLY A 384 -1.81 -22.05 5.52
C GLY A 384 -3.07 -21.33 5.99
N GLN A 385 -4.20 -21.57 5.34
CA GLN A 385 -5.52 -21.08 5.75
C GLN A 385 -6.60 -22.15 5.54
N PRO A 386 -7.69 -22.15 6.35
CA PRO A 386 -7.88 -21.33 7.55
C PRO A 386 -6.90 -21.77 8.66
N ASN A 387 -6.40 -20.80 9.43
CA ASN A 387 -5.63 -21.07 10.65
C ASN A 387 -6.53 -21.43 11.84
#